data_AF-A0A2B8A1W5-F1
#
_entry.id   AF-A0A2B8A1W5-F1
#
_cell.length_a   1.000
_cell.length_b   1.000
_cell.length_c   1.000
_cell.angle_alpha   90.00
_cell.angle_beta   90.00
_cell.angle_gamma   90.00
#
_symmetry.space_group_name_H-M   'P 1'
#
loop_
_entity.id
_entity.type
_entity.pdbx_description
1 polymer ?
#
loop_
_entity_poly.entity_id
_entity_poly.type
_entity_poly.pdbx_seq_one_letter_code
_entity_poly.pdbx_strand_id
1 'polypeptide(L)'
;MENLENSNTLKDIKVLVMSYSNYKPLKEEYHQALAQWVRAGGVLIYYGSDSDAFQKVKEWWNTGDHAFASASSHLFKLLGISGHEKEFTKAGKGYVLVQKQDPKELVMQADGDKSYVDWVKKGYENYAAGKMIFSNFFALQRGPYIISSVMEEGVSHAPFTVKGTVIDLFDPKLSIVTDMKVMPGQQSFVYDLSKVNASKPKTLASASRIRE
;
A
#
# COMPACT_ATOMS: atom_id res chain seq x y z
N MET A 1 7.23 -1.49 -9.57
CA MET A 1 8.25 -2.26 -10.32
C MET A 1 9.00 -1.36 -11.29
N GLU A 2 8.32 -0.63 -12.17
CA GLU A 2 8.98 0.10 -13.27
C GLU A 2 9.79 1.35 -12.88
N ASN A 3 9.67 1.80 -11.63
CA ASN A 3 10.36 2.99 -11.13
C ASN A 3 11.30 2.66 -9.96
N LEU A 4 11.74 1.41 -9.80
CA LEU A 4 12.54 0.99 -8.64
C LEU A 4 13.91 1.70 -8.54
N GLU A 5 14.40 2.28 -9.63
CA GLU A 5 15.60 3.11 -9.65
C GLU A 5 15.38 4.51 -9.03
N ASN A 6 14.13 4.98 -8.93
CA ASN A 6 13.81 6.23 -8.26
C ASN A 6 13.88 6.05 -6.75
N SER A 7 14.77 6.81 -6.09
CA SER A 7 15.00 6.71 -4.64
C SER A 7 13.76 6.97 -3.78
N ASN A 8 12.75 7.67 -4.31
CA ASN A 8 11.51 7.95 -3.60
C ASN A 8 10.52 6.77 -3.64
N THR A 9 10.69 5.82 -4.57
CA THR A 9 9.71 4.73 -4.78
C THR A 9 9.56 3.82 -3.57
N LEU A 10 10.63 3.55 -2.84
CA LEU A 10 10.60 2.64 -1.67
C LEU A 10 10.79 3.36 -0.33
N LYS A 11 10.98 4.69 -0.32
CA LYS A 11 11.43 5.46 0.85
C LYS A 11 10.55 5.28 2.08
N ASP A 12 9.23 5.33 1.91
CA ASP A 12 8.26 5.26 3.01
C ASP A 12 7.55 3.90 3.10
N ILE A 13 7.93 2.95 2.24
CA ILE A 13 7.40 1.59 2.25
C ILE A 13 8.07 0.79 3.38
N LYS A 14 7.26 0.20 4.26
CA LYS A 14 7.71 -0.62 5.39
C LYS A 14 7.76 -2.10 5.05
N VAL A 15 6.68 -2.58 4.44
CA VAL A 15 6.53 -3.94 3.93
C VAL A 15 6.13 -3.83 2.46
N LEU A 16 6.89 -4.47 1.57
CA LEU A 16 6.56 -4.56 0.15
C LEU A 16 6.06 -5.98 -0.12
N VAL A 17 4.81 -6.10 -0.56
CA VAL A 17 4.29 -7.35 -1.11
C VAL A 17 4.36 -7.29 -2.63
N MET A 18 4.90 -8.33 -3.26
CA MET A 18 5.07 -8.34 -4.71
C MET A 18 4.90 -9.75 -5.29
N SER A 19 4.59 -9.79 -6.59
CA SER A 19 4.50 -11.01 -7.38
C SER A 19 5.07 -10.79 -8.77
N TYR A 20 5.61 -11.85 -9.37
CA TYR A 20 5.93 -11.90 -10.80
C TYR A 20 4.95 -12.75 -11.62
N SER A 21 3.78 -13.10 -11.06
CA SER A 21 2.73 -13.77 -11.83
C SER A 21 2.34 -12.92 -13.05
N ASN A 22 2.53 -13.46 -14.24
CA ASN A 22 2.21 -12.85 -15.55
C ASN A 22 2.89 -11.51 -15.88
N TYR A 23 3.71 -10.95 -14.99
CA TYR A 23 4.47 -9.73 -15.26
C TYR A 23 5.89 -9.84 -14.70
N LYS A 24 6.89 -9.61 -15.55
CA LYS A 24 8.30 -9.81 -15.21
C LYS A 24 9.02 -8.47 -15.05
N PRO A 25 10.05 -8.40 -14.19
CA PRO A 25 10.93 -7.23 -14.12
C PRO A 25 11.51 -6.93 -15.51
N LEU A 26 11.44 -5.67 -15.94
CA LEU A 26 11.93 -5.27 -17.26
C LEU A 26 13.45 -5.30 -17.39
N LYS A 27 14.17 -5.11 -16.27
CA LYS A 27 15.63 -5.04 -16.26
C LYS A 27 16.22 -5.59 -14.96
N GLU A 28 17.50 -5.93 -15.00
CA GLU A 28 18.24 -6.49 -13.87
C GLU A 28 18.38 -5.50 -12.71
N GLU A 29 18.55 -4.22 -13.01
CA GLU A 29 18.78 -3.13 -12.04
C GLU A 29 17.64 -3.01 -11.03
N TYR A 30 16.42 -3.41 -11.41
CA TYR A 30 15.28 -3.46 -10.50
C TYR A 30 15.50 -4.45 -9.35
N HIS A 31 16.15 -5.58 -9.61
CA HIS A 31 16.52 -6.52 -8.53
C HIS A 31 17.65 -5.98 -7.68
N GLN A 32 18.59 -5.26 -8.26
CA GLN A 32 19.67 -4.63 -7.50
C GLN A 32 19.10 -3.59 -6.53
N ALA A 33 18.20 -2.71 -6.99
CA ALA A 33 17.49 -1.75 -6.16
C ALA A 33 16.67 -2.42 -5.05
N LEU A 34 15.89 -3.46 -5.37
CA LEU A 34 15.13 -4.21 -4.36
C LEU A 34 16.04 -4.87 -3.32
N ALA A 35 17.11 -5.54 -3.75
CA ALA A 35 18.05 -6.19 -2.86
C ALA A 35 18.76 -5.18 -1.94
N GLN A 36 19.12 -4.00 -2.46
CA GLN A 36 19.67 -2.91 -1.66
C GLN A 36 18.67 -2.40 -0.62
N TRP A 37 17.42 -2.17 -1.00
CA TRP A 37 16.37 -1.73 -0.08
C TRP A 37 16.10 -2.75 1.04
N VAL A 38 15.97 -4.04 0.71
CA VAL A 38 15.82 -5.10 1.72
C VAL A 38 17.04 -5.11 2.65
N ARG A 39 18.26 -5.10 2.10
CA ARG A 39 19.48 -5.10 2.92
C ARG A 39 19.61 -3.88 3.82
N ALA A 40 18.98 -2.75 3.46
CA ALA A 40 18.92 -1.54 4.26
C ALA A 40 17.88 -1.59 5.40
N GLY A 41 17.00 -2.60 5.43
CA GLY A 41 15.98 -2.79 6.47
C GLY A 41 14.55 -3.00 5.94
N GLY A 42 14.36 -3.00 4.62
CA GLY A 42 13.06 -3.28 4.02
C GLY A 42 12.58 -4.72 4.29
N VAL A 43 11.26 -4.90 4.40
CA VAL A 43 10.64 -6.22 4.54
C VAL A 43 9.94 -6.59 3.23
N LEU A 44 10.39 -7.67 2.60
CA LEU A 44 9.84 -8.17 1.34
C LEU A 44 8.97 -9.40 1.57
N ILE A 45 7.77 -9.42 1.00
CA ILE A 45 6.93 -10.61 0.91
C ILE A 45 6.74 -10.91 -0.58
N TYR A 46 7.35 -12.00 -1.04
CA TYR A 46 7.19 -12.46 -2.42
C TYR A 46 6.06 -13.50 -2.48
N TYR A 47 5.03 -13.24 -3.27
CA TYR A 47 3.99 -14.20 -3.62
C TYR A 47 4.13 -14.63 -5.07
N GLY A 48 4.50 -15.88 -5.31
CA GLY A 48 4.54 -16.42 -6.66
C GLY A 48 4.98 -17.86 -6.71
N SER A 49 4.24 -18.68 -7.45
CA SER A 49 4.62 -20.06 -7.76
C SER A 49 5.79 -20.13 -8.76
N ASP A 50 5.98 -19.08 -9.56
CA ASP A 50 6.90 -19.05 -10.71
C ASP A 50 6.60 -20.14 -11.75
N SER A 51 5.33 -20.55 -11.87
CA SER A 51 4.89 -21.60 -12.81
C SER A 51 4.25 -21.05 -14.10
N ASP A 52 4.19 -19.73 -14.26
CA ASP A 52 3.57 -19.09 -15.41
C ASP A 52 4.44 -19.20 -16.69
N ALA A 53 3.80 -19.09 -17.86
CA ALA A 53 4.46 -19.32 -19.15
C ALA A 53 5.58 -18.31 -19.45
N PHE A 54 5.55 -17.10 -18.86
CA PHE A 54 6.54 -16.06 -19.14
C PHE A 54 7.93 -16.39 -18.59
N GLN A 55 8.05 -17.34 -17.65
CA GLN A 55 9.36 -17.78 -17.15
C GLN A 55 10.22 -18.43 -18.26
N LYS A 56 9.57 -18.98 -19.31
CA LYS A 56 10.24 -19.66 -20.43
C LYS A 56 10.57 -18.72 -21.59
N VAL A 57 10.10 -17.48 -21.57
CA VAL A 57 10.43 -16.49 -22.59
C VAL A 57 11.88 -16.06 -22.39
N LYS A 58 12.62 -15.92 -23.50
CA LYS A 58 14.02 -15.45 -23.45
C LYS A 58 14.04 -13.98 -23.05
N GLU A 59 14.63 -13.71 -21.91
CA GLU A 59 14.71 -12.42 -21.25
C GLU A 59 16.05 -12.28 -20.52
N TRP A 60 16.28 -11.12 -19.90
CA TRP A 60 17.56 -10.80 -19.28
C TRP A 60 18.01 -11.81 -18.20
N TRP A 61 17.08 -12.47 -17.49
CA TRP A 61 17.44 -13.41 -16.41
C TRP A 61 17.79 -14.82 -16.88
N ASN A 62 17.52 -15.18 -18.15
CA ASN A 62 17.76 -16.53 -18.69
C ASN A 62 18.50 -16.51 -20.04
N THR A 63 19.13 -15.38 -20.36
CA THR A 63 19.90 -15.18 -21.59
C THR A 63 21.27 -14.57 -21.25
N GLY A 64 22.27 -14.80 -22.11
CA GLY A 64 23.61 -14.25 -21.94
C GLY A 64 24.36 -14.93 -20.79
N ASP A 65 24.86 -14.12 -19.85
CA ASP A 65 25.59 -14.61 -18.67
C ASP A 65 24.67 -15.17 -17.58
N HIS A 66 23.35 -15.02 -17.75
CA HIS A 66 22.34 -15.49 -16.81
C HIS A 66 21.67 -16.77 -17.31
N ALA A 67 21.45 -17.70 -16.38
CA ALA A 67 20.81 -19.00 -16.64
C ALA A 67 19.78 -19.34 -15.55
N PHE A 68 19.01 -18.35 -15.08
CA PHE A 68 18.00 -18.56 -14.04
C PHE A 68 16.72 -19.17 -14.61
N ALA A 69 16.16 -20.14 -13.90
CA ALA A 69 14.88 -20.77 -14.25
C ALA A 69 13.69 -19.81 -14.11
N SER A 70 13.80 -18.80 -13.23
CA SER A 70 12.82 -17.74 -13.06
C SER A 70 13.50 -16.40 -12.75
N ALA A 71 12.80 -15.30 -13.00
CA ALA A 71 13.28 -13.99 -12.60
C ALA A 71 13.49 -13.92 -11.07
N SER A 72 12.55 -14.46 -10.29
CA SER A 72 12.64 -14.48 -8.82
C SER A 72 13.89 -15.19 -8.31
N SER A 73 14.37 -16.26 -8.97
CA SER A 73 15.62 -16.93 -8.61
C SER A 73 16.83 -16.00 -8.68
N HIS A 74 16.87 -15.06 -9.65
CA HIS A 74 17.91 -14.04 -9.68
C HIS A 74 17.83 -13.12 -8.45
N LEU A 75 16.62 -12.64 -8.11
CA LEU A 75 16.42 -11.80 -6.92
C LEU A 75 16.82 -12.52 -5.63
N PHE A 76 16.45 -13.79 -5.48
CA PHE A 76 16.77 -14.60 -4.31
C PHE A 76 18.27 -14.84 -4.17
N LYS A 77 18.96 -15.12 -5.28
CA LYS A 77 20.43 -15.17 -5.29
C LYS A 77 21.04 -13.85 -4.82
N LEU A 78 20.55 -12.72 -5.32
CA LEU A 78 21.02 -11.42 -4.85
C LEU A 78 20.72 -11.18 -3.38
N LEU A 79 19.63 -11.70 -2.82
CA LEU A 79 19.28 -11.58 -1.41
C LEU A 79 20.00 -12.59 -0.50
N GLY A 80 20.63 -13.62 -1.09
CA GLY A 80 21.32 -14.68 -0.35
C GLY A 80 20.37 -15.69 0.30
N ILE A 81 19.19 -15.91 -0.28
CA ILE A 81 18.19 -16.87 0.21
C ILE A 81 17.94 -17.96 -0.83
N SER A 82 17.44 -19.11 -0.38
CA SER A 82 17.09 -20.25 -1.25
C SER A 82 15.76 -20.07 -1.98
N GLY A 83 14.81 -19.34 -1.40
CA GLY A 83 13.45 -19.20 -1.92
C GLY A 83 12.50 -20.33 -1.52
N HIS A 84 12.92 -21.19 -0.59
CA HIS A 84 12.14 -22.31 -0.05
C HIS A 84 11.87 -22.17 1.46
N GLU A 85 12.30 -21.06 2.06
CA GLU A 85 12.11 -20.78 3.47
C GLU A 85 10.62 -20.56 3.77
N LYS A 86 10.15 -21.18 4.87
CA LYS A 86 8.74 -21.09 5.30
C LYS A 86 8.46 -19.90 6.22
N GLU A 87 9.51 -19.19 6.61
CA GLU A 87 9.46 -18.07 7.54
C GLU A 87 10.24 -16.87 7.01
N PHE A 88 10.05 -15.72 7.67
CA PHE A 88 10.83 -14.53 7.38
C PHE A 88 12.33 -14.81 7.59
N THR A 89 13.07 -14.73 6.51
CA THR A 89 14.49 -15.01 6.46
C THR A 89 15.26 -13.70 6.35
N LYS A 90 16.31 -13.57 7.15
CA LYS A 90 17.10 -12.34 7.23
C LYS A 90 17.93 -12.16 5.95
N ALA A 91 17.90 -10.96 5.38
CA ALA A 91 18.72 -10.56 4.24
C ALA A 91 19.32 -9.18 4.50
N GLY A 92 20.58 -9.15 4.95
CA GLY A 92 21.19 -7.92 5.49
C GLY A 92 20.51 -7.45 6.77
N LYS A 93 20.02 -6.20 6.80
CA LYS A 93 19.25 -5.65 7.93
C LYS A 93 17.74 -5.93 7.84
N GLY A 94 17.23 -6.26 6.65
CA GLY A 94 15.82 -6.55 6.42
C GLY A 94 15.51 -8.04 6.38
N TYR A 95 14.29 -8.35 5.91
CA TYR A 95 13.73 -9.70 5.93
C TYR A 95 12.96 -10.00 4.65
N VAL A 96 12.93 -11.27 4.27
CA VAL A 96 12.22 -11.77 3.09
C VAL A 96 11.36 -12.96 3.48
N LEU A 97 10.11 -12.95 3.07
CA LEU A 97 9.22 -14.12 3.12
C LEU A 97 8.88 -14.53 1.70
N VAL A 98 8.95 -15.83 1.40
CA VAL A 98 8.60 -16.38 0.09
C VAL A 98 7.39 -17.29 0.23
N GLN A 99 6.28 -16.88 -0.36
CA GLN A 99 5.06 -17.67 -0.49
C GLN A 99 4.99 -18.22 -1.91
N LYS A 100 5.26 -19.52 -2.06
CA LYS A 100 5.20 -20.25 -3.34
C LYS A 100 3.75 -20.57 -3.73
N GLN A 101 2.95 -19.52 -3.87
CA GLN A 101 1.55 -19.56 -4.22
C GLN A 101 1.26 -18.47 -5.26
N ASP A 102 0.48 -18.79 -6.30
CA ASP A 102 0.02 -17.77 -7.26
C ASP A 102 -1.01 -16.86 -6.56
N PRO A 103 -0.86 -15.52 -6.58
CA PRO A 103 -1.82 -14.61 -5.94
C PRO A 103 -3.28 -14.84 -6.33
N LYS A 104 -3.57 -15.35 -7.54
CA LYS A 104 -4.94 -15.67 -7.94
C LYS A 104 -5.60 -16.71 -7.03
N GLU A 105 -4.83 -17.63 -6.47
CA GLU A 105 -5.34 -18.70 -5.60
C GLU A 105 -5.89 -18.15 -4.29
N LEU A 106 -5.35 -17.02 -3.81
CA LEU A 106 -5.85 -16.32 -2.62
C LEU A 106 -7.31 -15.88 -2.80
N VAL A 107 -7.71 -15.53 -4.02
CA VAL A 107 -9.07 -15.05 -4.33
C VAL A 107 -10.02 -16.22 -4.62
N MET A 108 -9.49 -17.33 -5.10
CA MET A 108 -10.27 -18.52 -5.44
C MET A 108 -10.65 -19.37 -4.23
N GLN A 109 -10.01 -19.14 -3.08
CA GLN A 109 -10.26 -19.88 -1.85
C GLN A 109 -11.06 -19.02 -0.88
N ALA A 110 -12.06 -19.63 -0.23
CA ALA A 110 -12.70 -19.00 0.90
C ALA A 110 -11.63 -18.68 1.96
N ASP A 111 -11.67 -17.46 2.50
CA ASP A 111 -10.72 -16.98 3.51
C ASP A 111 -9.24 -16.94 3.08
N GLY A 112 -8.93 -16.96 1.78
CA GLY A 112 -7.54 -16.93 1.30
C GLY A 112 -6.78 -15.66 1.68
N ASP A 113 -7.51 -14.56 1.92
CA ASP A 113 -7.00 -13.28 2.42
C ASP A 113 -6.45 -13.36 3.85
N LYS A 114 -6.96 -14.25 4.71
CA LYS A 114 -6.53 -14.34 6.12
C LYS A 114 -5.03 -14.58 6.24
N SER A 115 -4.53 -15.59 5.51
CA SER A 115 -3.11 -15.92 5.52
C SER A 115 -2.24 -14.76 4.99
N TYR A 116 -2.73 -14.07 3.96
CA TYR A 116 -2.06 -12.91 3.37
C TYR A 116 -1.94 -11.77 4.38
N VAL A 117 -3.05 -11.41 5.03
CA VAL A 117 -3.09 -10.34 6.05
C VAL A 117 -2.21 -10.71 7.24
N ASP A 118 -2.23 -11.97 7.69
CA ASP A 118 -1.39 -12.44 8.80
C ASP A 118 0.11 -12.32 8.49
N TRP A 119 0.54 -12.63 7.26
CA TRP A 119 1.93 -12.45 6.85
C TRP A 119 2.34 -10.99 6.78
N VAL A 120 1.49 -10.14 6.21
CA VAL A 120 1.74 -8.69 6.16
C VAL A 120 1.82 -8.11 7.57
N LYS A 121 0.91 -8.49 8.45
CA LYS A 121 0.90 -8.10 9.86
C LYS A 121 2.16 -8.56 10.56
N LYS A 122 2.54 -9.84 10.45
CA LYS A 122 3.78 -10.38 11.04
C LYS A 122 5.02 -9.64 10.50
N GLY A 123 5.06 -9.37 9.20
CA GLY A 123 6.11 -8.57 8.55
C GLY A 123 6.23 -7.17 9.15
N TYR A 124 5.10 -6.48 9.29
CA TYR A 124 5.03 -5.12 9.76
C TYR A 124 5.38 -5.00 11.26
N GLU A 125 4.76 -5.85 12.08
CA GLU A 125 4.86 -5.82 13.54
C GLU A 125 6.21 -6.30 14.06
N ASN A 126 6.75 -7.38 13.49
CA ASN A 126 7.95 -7.99 14.03
C ASN A 126 9.23 -7.46 13.38
N TYR A 127 9.16 -6.90 12.16
CA TYR A 127 10.35 -6.62 11.35
C TYR A 127 10.42 -5.21 10.76
N ALA A 128 9.34 -4.41 10.77
CA ALA A 128 9.32 -3.12 10.08
C ALA A 128 9.05 -1.90 10.98
N ALA A 129 7.82 -1.74 11.47
CA ALA A 129 7.33 -0.45 11.98
C ALA A 129 6.46 -0.54 13.24
N GLY A 130 6.38 -1.72 13.88
CA GLY A 130 5.66 -1.91 15.13
C GLY A 130 4.18 -2.23 14.91
N LYS A 131 3.32 -1.92 15.90
CA LYS A 131 1.93 -2.38 15.92
C LYS A 131 1.14 -1.98 14.67
N MET A 132 0.48 -2.95 14.02
CA MET A 132 -0.42 -2.71 12.92
C MET A 132 -1.78 -2.26 13.45
N ILE A 133 -2.31 -1.17 12.88
CA ILE A 133 -3.62 -0.64 13.24
C ILE A 133 -4.53 -0.79 12.02
N PHE A 134 -5.62 -1.51 12.21
CA PHE A 134 -6.68 -1.62 11.22
C PHE A 134 -7.71 -0.53 11.44
N SER A 135 -8.18 0.06 10.35
CA SER A 135 -9.22 1.09 10.34
C SER A 135 -10.31 0.67 9.37
N ASN A 136 -11.55 1.05 9.67
CA ASN A 136 -12.69 0.93 8.76
C ASN A 136 -12.97 2.24 8.01
N PHE A 137 -12.05 3.20 7.99
CA PHE A 137 -12.22 4.44 7.26
C PHE A 137 -10.95 4.86 6.50
N PHE A 138 -11.18 5.56 5.40
CA PHE A 138 -10.17 6.35 4.71
C PHE A 138 -10.47 7.84 4.91
N ALA A 139 -9.45 8.63 5.23
CA ALA A 139 -9.56 10.08 5.33
C ALA A 139 -8.35 10.73 4.68
N LEU A 140 -8.59 11.74 3.85
CA LEU A 140 -7.55 12.54 3.21
C LEU A 140 -7.83 14.01 3.48
N GLN A 141 -6.82 14.71 4.00
CA GLN A 141 -6.85 16.16 4.15
C GLN A 141 -5.95 16.81 3.10
N ARG A 142 -6.50 17.76 2.34
CA ARG A 142 -5.75 18.60 1.40
C ARG A 142 -6.10 20.06 1.64
N GLY A 143 -5.21 20.77 2.34
CA GLY A 143 -5.47 22.14 2.77
C GLY A 143 -6.69 22.19 3.71
N PRO A 144 -7.71 23.03 3.43
CA PRO A 144 -8.92 23.11 4.25
C PRO A 144 -9.93 22.00 3.95
N TYR A 145 -9.69 21.15 2.96
CA TYR A 145 -10.64 20.12 2.56
C TYR A 145 -10.33 18.79 3.21
N ILE A 146 -11.36 18.13 3.74
CA ILE A 146 -11.28 16.77 4.27
C ILE A 146 -12.31 15.93 3.52
N ILE A 147 -11.85 14.85 2.88
CA ILE A 147 -12.72 13.82 2.31
C ILE A 147 -12.53 12.53 3.09
N SER A 148 -13.63 11.86 3.44
CA SER A 148 -13.58 10.57 4.11
C SER A 148 -14.65 9.61 3.61
N SER A 149 -14.36 8.31 3.74
CA SER A 149 -15.27 7.20 3.45
C SER A 149 -15.14 6.18 4.58
N VAL A 150 -16.26 5.75 5.14
CA VAL A 150 -16.30 4.74 6.21
C VAL A 150 -16.93 3.47 5.65
N MET A 151 -16.19 2.38 5.67
CA MET A 151 -16.59 1.10 5.11
C MET A 151 -17.50 0.34 6.09
N GLU A 152 -18.45 -0.41 5.54
CA GLU A 152 -19.26 -1.38 6.30
C GLU A 152 -18.50 -2.71 6.44
N GLU A 153 -17.75 -3.06 5.40
CA GLU A 153 -16.87 -4.22 5.36
C GLU A 153 -15.55 -3.88 6.04
N GLY A 154 -15.37 -4.34 7.28
CA GLY A 154 -14.11 -4.10 7.98
C GLY A 154 -14.05 -4.63 9.41
N VAL A 155 -13.02 -4.17 10.12
CA VAL A 155 -12.73 -4.59 11.51
C VAL A 155 -13.61 -3.91 12.57
N SER A 156 -14.44 -2.95 12.17
CA SER A 156 -15.23 -2.12 13.07
C SER A 156 -16.46 -1.56 12.39
N HIS A 157 -17.53 -1.38 13.16
CA HIS A 157 -18.75 -0.66 12.78
C HIS A 157 -18.82 0.73 13.43
N ALA A 158 -17.69 1.22 13.96
CA ALA A 158 -17.63 2.54 14.57
C ALA A 158 -17.68 3.64 13.51
N PRO A 159 -18.33 4.79 13.80
CA PRO A 159 -18.28 5.95 12.93
C PRO A 159 -16.89 6.61 12.97
N PHE A 160 -16.51 7.25 11.87
CA PHE A 160 -15.39 8.18 11.85
C PHE A 160 -15.88 9.58 12.26
N THR A 161 -15.11 10.29 13.08
CA THR A 161 -15.47 11.67 13.48
C THR A 161 -14.47 12.65 12.89
N VAL A 162 -14.95 13.55 12.01
CA VAL A 162 -14.17 14.72 11.60
C VAL A 162 -14.25 15.75 12.72
N LYS A 163 -13.13 15.93 13.42
CA LYS A 163 -13.03 16.83 14.57
C LYS A 163 -13.04 18.29 14.17
N GLY A 164 -13.68 19.12 15.00
CA GLY A 164 -13.77 20.57 14.82
C GLY A 164 -15.03 21.02 14.11
N THR A 165 -15.08 22.31 13.78
CA THR A 165 -16.22 22.93 13.09
C THR A 165 -15.96 22.95 11.59
N VAL A 166 -16.85 22.34 10.83
CA VAL A 166 -16.72 22.17 9.38
C VAL A 166 -17.98 22.61 8.64
N ILE A 167 -17.84 22.97 7.36
CA ILE A 167 -18.96 23.10 6.43
C ILE A 167 -19.12 21.77 5.71
N ASP A 168 -20.32 21.18 5.75
CA ASP A 168 -20.65 20.02 4.93
C ASP A 168 -20.85 20.46 3.47
N LEU A 169 -19.99 19.99 2.57
CA LEU A 169 -20.04 20.34 1.15
C LEU A 169 -20.97 19.43 0.34
N PHE A 170 -21.48 18.35 0.92
CA PHE A 170 -22.54 17.53 0.33
C PHE A 170 -23.94 18.01 0.71
N ASP A 171 -24.07 18.74 1.81
CA ASP A 171 -25.34 19.40 2.14
C ASP A 171 -25.55 20.63 1.22
N PRO A 172 -26.62 20.66 0.39
CA PRO A 172 -26.91 21.83 -0.45
C PRO A 172 -27.19 23.12 0.35
N LYS A 173 -27.49 23.01 1.64
CA LYS A 173 -27.64 24.16 2.54
C LYS A 173 -26.32 24.65 3.14
N LEU A 174 -25.21 23.95 2.86
CA LEU A 174 -23.87 24.22 3.40
C LEU A 174 -23.89 24.33 4.93
N SER A 175 -24.51 23.36 5.59
CA SER A 175 -24.64 23.35 7.05
C SER A 175 -23.28 23.36 7.73
N ILE A 176 -23.20 24.12 8.82
CA ILE A 176 -22.03 24.14 9.70
C ILE A 176 -22.25 23.09 10.79
N VAL A 177 -21.33 22.12 10.87
CA VAL A 177 -21.41 20.98 11.78
C VAL A 177 -20.17 20.97 12.66
N THR A 178 -20.33 20.68 13.96
CA THR A 178 -19.20 20.48 14.88
C THR A 178 -19.06 19.00 15.18
N ASP A 179 -17.84 18.47 15.09
CA ASP A 179 -17.51 17.06 15.31
C ASP A 179 -18.40 16.14 14.46
N MET A 180 -18.37 16.34 13.14
CA MET A 180 -19.20 15.60 12.19
C MET A 180 -18.91 14.10 12.27
N LYS A 181 -19.96 13.31 12.50
CA LYS A 181 -19.89 11.85 12.47
C LYS A 181 -20.25 11.33 11.09
N VAL A 182 -19.39 10.49 10.55
CA VAL A 182 -19.58 9.76 9.29
C VAL A 182 -19.81 8.30 9.66
N MET A 183 -21.01 7.79 9.36
CA MET A 183 -21.39 6.43 9.71
C MET A 183 -20.80 5.42 8.70
N PRO A 184 -20.64 4.14 9.07
CA PRO A 184 -20.37 3.09 8.10
C PRO A 184 -21.32 3.15 6.90
N GLY A 185 -20.79 2.95 5.70
CA GLY A 185 -21.50 3.07 4.43
C GLY A 185 -21.60 4.50 3.90
N GLN A 186 -21.10 5.50 4.63
CA GLN A 186 -21.17 6.90 4.25
C GLN A 186 -19.82 7.49 3.85
N GLN A 187 -19.90 8.54 3.04
CA GLN A 187 -18.80 9.42 2.71
C GLN A 187 -19.11 10.84 3.19
N SER A 188 -18.06 11.62 3.41
CA SER A 188 -18.20 13.05 3.67
C SER A 188 -17.16 13.82 2.88
N PHE A 189 -17.54 15.01 2.45
CA PHE A 189 -16.63 16.00 1.90
C PHE A 189 -16.89 17.32 2.60
N VAL A 190 -15.90 17.81 3.36
CA VAL A 190 -16.09 18.94 4.26
C VAL A 190 -14.98 19.96 4.15
N TYR A 191 -15.29 21.19 4.53
CA TYR A 191 -14.36 22.30 4.64
C TYR A 191 -14.09 22.60 6.13
N ASP A 192 -12.83 22.48 6.56
CA ASP A 192 -12.36 22.74 7.91
C ASP A 192 -12.21 24.25 8.17
N LEU A 193 -13.06 24.80 9.03
CA LEU A 193 -13.07 26.23 9.36
C LEU A 193 -11.86 26.66 10.20
N SER A 194 -11.15 25.74 10.85
CA SER A 194 -9.92 26.06 11.59
C SER A 194 -8.80 26.58 10.67
N LYS A 195 -8.90 26.30 9.36
CA LYS A 195 -7.94 26.76 8.35
C LYS A 195 -8.25 28.16 7.81
N VAL A 196 -9.34 28.79 8.26
CA VAL A 196 -9.79 30.09 7.76
C VAL A 196 -9.26 31.22 8.64
N ASN A 197 -8.54 32.16 8.04
CA ASN A 197 -8.29 33.44 8.70
C ASN A 197 -9.58 34.29 8.74
N ALA A 198 -10.14 34.52 9.93
CA ALA A 198 -11.40 35.25 10.13
C ALA A 198 -11.28 36.79 10.07
N SER A 199 -10.13 37.36 9.72
CA SER A 199 -9.91 38.81 9.77
C SER A 199 -10.72 39.64 8.76
N LYS A 200 -11.23 39.01 7.69
CA LYS A 200 -12.06 39.66 6.67
C LYS A 200 -13.14 38.70 6.14
N PRO A 201 -14.34 39.20 5.77
CA PRO A 201 -15.34 38.41 5.08
C PRO A 201 -14.77 37.81 3.80
N LYS A 202 -15.07 36.53 3.53
CA LYS A 202 -14.65 35.82 2.31
C LYS A 202 -15.63 34.71 1.98
N THR A 203 -15.73 34.34 0.71
CA THR A 203 -16.44 33.14 0.29
C THR A 203 -15.60 31.90 0.60
N LEU A 204 -16.16 30.94 1.36
CA LEU A 204 -15.46 29.72 1.77
C LEU A 204 -15.77 28.51 0.88
N ALA A 205 -17.01 28.42 0.41
CA ALA A 205 -17.48 27.40 -0.50
C ALA A 205 -18.47 28.02 -1.49
N SER A 206 -18.35 27.64 -2.76
CA SER A 206 -19.30 28.01 -3.81
C SER A 206 -19.22 26.98 -4.94
N ALA A 207 -20.36 26.66 -5.55
CA ALA A 207 -20.40 25.92 -6.82
C ALA A 207 -20.17 26.84 -8.04
N SER A 208 -20.10 28.15 -7.83
CA SER A 208 -19.90 29.16 -8.87
C SER A 208 -18.50 29.79 -8.80
N ARG A 209 -18.07 30.37 -9.93
CA ARG A 209 -16.87 31.19 -9.98
C ARG A 209 -17.13 32.52 -9.30
N ILE A 210 -16.39 32.78 -8.22
CA ILE A 210 -16.38 34.09 -7.55
C ILE A 210 -15.39 35.01 -8.28
N ARG A 211 -15.79 36.26 -8.51
CA ARG A 211 -14.91 37.34 -8.98
C ARG A 211 -14.87 38.40 -7.89
N GLU A 212 -13.66 38.87 -7.57
CA GLU A 212 -13.43 40.04 -6.71
C GLU A 212 -13.57 41.33 -7.51
#